data_AF-A0A2E3RTP5-F1
#
_entry.id   AF-A0A2E3RTP5-F1
#
_cell.length_a   1.000
_cell.length_b   1.000
_cell.length_c   1.000
_cell.angle_alpha   90.00
_cell.angle_beta   90.00
_cell.angle_gamma   90.00
#
_symmetry.space_group_name_H-M   'P 1'
#
loop_
_entity.id
_entity.type
_entity.pdbx_description
1 polymer ?
#
loop_
_entity_poly.entity_id
_entity_poly.type
_entity_poly.pdbx_seq_one_letter_code
_entity_poly.pdbx_strand_id
1 'polypeptide(L)'
;DCDCGGGGGGGEGCGEAGAGDCCVPNGSVACDDAACCDAICAADAFCCETEWDQLCADAAAKSDECKCGGGGGGDPTCGEAGTGNCCEATGTPYCDDQVCCDAICAADAFCCETEWDQICADAAAMSPDCDCGGGGDPACGGVGTGNCCEANSTPYCDDAACCDSVCAVEPFCCETEWDQECADLAADDDACNCGGGGGVENDDCSGAVEIFDGDRLFSTLDATVSGPDWDLPKECDGGFGTAFGPDIWFFYFPTCNGTLTVSTCNNADYDTRLAAYAECNPDTFLACNDDAPDCAGFTSLLQMQVQCNTMVLIRVGGFDTATGSGTITISCEGEDCGGGGPSCGDVNSGDCCEANGSPYCDDSECCEVVCNADPTCCDTEWDEMCAAMAGESCDLCDSGTVCIADLNGHLIVDGADLGILLGAWTPNDLIADLNGDLIVDGADLGIMLGQWGPCKP
;
A
#
# COMPACT_ATOMS: atom_id res chain seq x y z
N ASP A 1 31.32 74.33 -36.23
CA ASP A 1 31.89 73.38 -37.19
C ASP A 1 32.72 72.34 -36.50
N CYS A 2 32.17 71.13 -36.43
CA CYS A 2 32.95 69.90 -36.27
C CYS A 2 32.35 68.87 -37.21
N ASP A 3 33.11 68.52 -38.25
CA ASP A 3 32.92 67.37 -39.12
C ASP A 3 34.15 66.44 -38.96
N CYS A 4 33.91 65.17 -39.27
CA CYS A 4 34.77 63.98 -39.36
C CYS A 4 34.93 63.09 -38.11
N GLY A 5 34.27 61.91 -38.16
CA GLY A 5 34.88 60.65 -37.72
C GLY A 5 33.94 59.46 -37.41
N GLY A 6 33.70 58.59 -38.40
CA GLY A 6 33.42 57.15 -38.22
C GLY A 6 31.95 56.73 -38.34
N GLY A 7 31.54 55.79 -39.19
CA GLY A 7 32.24 54.97 -40.18
C GLY A 7 31.19 54.43 -41.16
N GLY A 8 31.59 54.18 -42.41
CA GLY A 8 30.67 53.69 -43.43
C GLY A 8 30.10 52.32 -43.07
N GLY A 9 28.79 52.20 -43.20
CA GLY A 9 28.10 50.99 -43.64
C GLY A 9 27.25 51.43 -44.83
N GLY A 10 27.22 50.67 -45.91
CA GLY A 10 26.36 50.98 -47.05
C GLY A 10 24.92 51.13 -46.57
N GLY A 11 24.09 51.87 -47.31
CA GLY A 11 22.66 51.61 -47.19
C GLY A 11 22.49 50.16 -47.58
N GLU A 12 22.28 49.29 -46.60
CA GLU A 12 22.17 47.85 -46.79
C GLU A 12 20.94 47.65 -47.65
N GLY A 13 21.18 47.53 -48.97
CA GLY A 13 20.12 47.23 -49.90
C GLY A 13 19.62 45.82 -49.64
N CYS A 14 18.39 45.56 -50.07
CA CYS A 14 17.83 44.21 -50.09
C CYS A 14 18.85 43.19 -50.62
N GLY A 15 19.14 42.16 -49.82
CA GLY A 15 20.08 41.08 -50.14
C GLY A 15 21.52 41.28 -49.71
N GLU A 16 21.82 42.30 -48.92
CA GLU A 16 23.15 42.43 -48.31
C GLU A 16 23.29 41.48 -47.11
N ALA A 17 24.37 40.70 -47.07
CA ALA A 17 24.62 39.71 -46.02
C ALA A 17 24.75 40.29 -44.59
N GLY A 18 24.79 41.61 -44.45
CA GLY A 18 24.78 42.33 -43.17
C GLY A 18 23.39 42.71 -42.66
N ALA A 19 22.36 42.64 -43.51
CA ALA A 19 21.02 43.15 -43.22
C ALA A 19 20.18 42.25 -42.29
N GLY A 20 20.65 41.03 -41.99
CA GLY A 20 19.94 40.07 -41.12
C GLY A 20 18.85 39.28 -41.85
N ASP A 21 18.40 38.20 -41.21
CA ASP A 21 17.45 37.24 -41.80
C ASP A 21 16.09 37.92 -42.10
N CYS A 22 15.53 37.68 -43.29
CA CYS A 22 14.23 38.22 -43.69
C CYS A 22 13.06 37.74 -42.83
N CYS A 23 13.20 36.58 -42.20
CA CYS A 23 12.16 35.92 -41.45
C CYS A 23 12.22 36.26 -39.95
N VAL A 24 13.15 37.13 -39.54
CA VAL A 24 13.34 37.53 -38.13
C VAL A 24 13.41 39.06 -38.04
N PRO A 25 12.81 39.70 -37.02
CA PRO A 25 13.01 41.12 -36.78
C PRO A 25 14.49 41.40 -36.55
N ASN A 26 15.09 42.24 -37.39
CA ASN A 26 16.53 42.50 -37.37
C ASN A 26 16.86 43.98 -37.10
N GLY A 27 15.84 44.85 -37.11
CA GLY A 27 16.00 46.28 -36.78
C GLY A 27 16.77 47.10 -37.82
N SER A 28 17.15 46.49 -38.95
CA SER A 28 17.75 47.18 -40.10
C SER A 28 16.65 47.70 -41.03
N VAL A 29 17.00 48.25 -42.19
CA VAL A 29 16.02 48.69 -43.22
C VAL A 29 15.99 47.74 -44.42
N ALA A 30 16.43 46.48 -44.23
CA ALA A 30 16.46 45.45 -45.25
C ALA A 30 16.57 44.06 -44.61
N CYS A 31 16.72 43.04 -45.45
CA CYS A 31 17.12 41.71 -45.02
C CYS A 31 18.03 41.05 -46.07
N ASP A 32 18.57 39.88 -45.72
CA ASP A 32 19.67 39.20 -46.41
C ASP A 32 19.29 38.46 -47.70
N ASP A 33 17.99 38.32 -48.00
CA ASP A 33 17.48 37.83 -49.29
C ASP A 33 16.86 38.99 -50.10
N ALA A 34 17.48 39.30 -51.23
CA ALA A 34 17.06 40.40 -52.10
C ALA A 34 15.64 40.25 -52.64
N ALA A 35 15.26 39.03 -53.05
CA ALA A 35 13.96 38.79 -53.67
C ALA A 35 12.84 38.86 -52.63
N CYS A 36 13.08 38.28 -51.45
CA CYS A 36 12.17 38.38 -50.32
C CYS A 36 12.02 39.83 -49.86
N CYS A 37 13.14 40.52 -49.66
CA CYS A 37 13.17 41.91 -49.22
C CYS A 37 12.42 42.80 -50.20
N ASP A 38 12.69 42.70 -51.51
CA ASP A 38 12.01 43.50 -52.54
C ASP A 38 10.49 43.23 -52.56
N ALA A 39 10.07 41.99 -52.33
CA ALA A 39 8.65 41.60 -52.29
C ALA A 39 7.91 42.23 -51.11
N ILE A 40 8.49 42.17 -49.91
CA ILE A 40 7.88 42.74 -48.70
C ILE A 40 7.92 44.27 -48.75
N CYS A 41 9.00 44.86 -49.23
CA CYS A 41 9.14 46.31 -49.38
C CYS A 41 8.18 46.90 -50.43
N ALA A 42 7.81 46.12 -51.46
CA ALA A 42 6.78 46.51 -52.41
C ALA A 42 5.36 46.47 -51.81
N ALA A 43 5.14 45.65 -50.78
CA ALA A 43 3.89 45.56 -50.05
C ALA A 43 3.79 46.60 -48.93
N ASP A 44 4.89 46.83 -48.20
CA ASP A 44 5.00 47.82 -47.14
C ASP A 44 6.36 48.53 -47.16
N ALA A 45 6.33 49.82 -47.54
CA ALA A 45 7.53 50.65 -47.61
C ALA A 45 8.17 50.91 -46.24
N PHE A 46 7.44 50.71 -45.14
CA PHE A 46 7.98 50.84 -43.78
C PHE A 46 9.17 49.91 -43.55
N CYS A 47 9.11 48.68 -44.09
CA CYS A 47 10.14 47.66 -43.94
C CYS A 47 11.48 48.05 -44.61
N CYS A 48 11.47 48.90 -45.65
CA CYS A 48 12.68 49.41 -46.32
C CYS A 48 13.06 50.85 -45.99
N GLU A 49 12.19 51.63 -45.37
CA GLU A 49 12.44 53.06 -45.09
C GLU A 49 12.64 53.35 -43.62
N THR A 50 12.09 52.51 -42.73
CA THR A 50 12.09 52.75 -41.29
C THR A 50 12.78 51.63 -40.53
N GLU A 51 12.24 50.41 -40.56
CA GLU A 51 12.76 49.29 -39.79
C GLU A 51 12.14 47.95 -40.22
N TRP A 52 12.96 46.89 -40.22
CA TRP A 52 12.56 45.50 -40.40
C TRP A 52 12.15 44.92 -39.03
N ASP A 53 10.89 45.15 -38.69
CA ASP A 53 10.28 44.76 -37.42
C ASP A 53 9.52 43.41 -37.51
N GLN A 54 8.77 43.05 -36.46
CA GLN A 54 8.00 41.80 -36.42
C GLN A 54 6.93 41.71 -37.50
N LEU A 55 6.34 42.83 -37.91
CA LEU A 55 5.32 42.80 -38.97
C LEU A 55 5.97 42.54 -40.33
N CYS A 56 7.17 43.07 -40.57
CA CYS A 56 7.97 42.76 -41.76
C CYS A 56 8.37 41.29 -41.82
N ALA A 57 8.82 40.73 -40.69
CA ALA A 57 9.17 39.31 -40.57
C ALA A 57 7.95 38.37 -40.75
N ASP A 58 6.81 38.71 -40.15
CA ASP A 58 5.57 37.94 -40.29
C ASP A 58 5.02 37.99 -41.73
N ALA A 59 5.20 39.12 -42.42
CA ALA A 59 4.85 39.27 -43.82
C ALA A 59 5.79 38.46 -44.73
N ALA A 60 7.09 38.46 -44.44
CA ALA A 60 8.08 37.63 -45.09
C ALA A 60 7.76 36.13 -44.94
N ALA A 61 7.42 35.68 -43.74
CA ALA A 61 7.05 34.28 -43.47
C ALA A 61 5.82 33.79 -44.26
N LYS A 62 4.93 34.71 -44.67
CA LYS A 62 3.71 34.40 -45.43
C LYS A 62 3.87 34.57 -46.94
N SER A 63 5.02 35.02 -47.42
CA SER A 63 5.27 35.29 -48.83
C SER A 63 5.92 34.08 -49.51
N ASP A 64 5.32 33.59 -50.61
CA ASP A 64 5.89 32.50 -51.42
C ASP A 64 7.24 32.86 -52.06
N GLU A 65 7.57 34.15 -52.15
CA GLU A 65 8.84 34.66 -52.67
C GLU A 65 9.95 34.68 -51.62
N CYS A 66 9.58 34.59 -50.35
CA CYS A 66 10.47 34.50 -49.20
C CYS A 66 10.67 33.05 -48.81
N LYS A 67 11.89 32.54 -48.94
CA LYS A 67 12.22 31.17 -48.49
C LYS A 67 12.47 31.12 -46.99
N CYS A 68 11.45 31.50 -46.23
CA CYS A 68 11.36 31.20 -44.80
C CYS A 68 11.05 29.71 -44.65
N GLY A 69 12.06 28.87 -44.87
CA GLY A 69 11.91 27.44 -45.05
C GLY A 69 13.26 26.73 -45.09
N GLY A 70 14.03 26.92 -44.02
CA GLY A 70 15.37 26.35 -43.87
C GLY A 70 16.03 26.71 -42.55
N GLY A 71 15.26 26.75 -41.45
CA GLY A 71 15.77 27.04 -40.11
C GLY A 71 14.76 27.77 -39.25
N GLY A 72 13.76 27.04 -38.72
CA GLY A 72 12.85 27.49 -37.65
C GLY A 72 11.70 28.37 -38.10
N GLY A 73 10.50 27.78 -38.21
CA GLY A 73 9.25 28.51 -38.50
C GLY A 73 8.44 27.95 -39.65
N GLY A 74 8.28 26.62 -39.74
CA GLY A 74 6.97 26.12 -40.15
C GLY A 74 5.99 26.43 -39.02
N ASP A 75 4.69 26.51 -39.31
CA ASP A 75 3.72 26.26 -38.23
C ASP A 75 4.17 24.94 -37.58
N PRO A 76 4.42 24.94 -36.25
CA PRO A 76 4.94 23.75 -35.62
C PRO A 76 4.01 22.59 -35.95
N THR A 77 4.57 21.46 -36.35
CA THR A 77 3.76 20.26 -36.57
C THR A 77 3.96 19.30 -35.41
N CYS A 78 3.02 18.39 -35.21
CA CYS A 78 3.22 17.26 -34.30
C CYS A 78 4.58 16.58 -34.54
N GLY A 79 5.29 16.27 -33.46
CA GLY A 79 6.59 15.61 -33.52
C GLY A 79 7.77 16.49 -33.91
N GLU A 80 7.59 17.82 -33.99
CA GLU A 80 8.70 18.73 -34.29
C GLU A 80 9.60 18.93 -33.08
N ALA A 81 10.90 18.68 -33.25
CA ALA A 81 11.87 18.88 -32.19
C ALA A 81 11.91 20.36 -31.76
N GLY A 82 11.45 20.65 -30.55
CA GLY A 82 11.41 22.00 -29.98
C GLY A 82 10.02 22.50 -29.60
N THR A 83 8.94 21.75 -29.87
CA THR A 83 7.57 22.04 -29.39
C THR A 83 7.32 21.63 -27.93
N GLY A 84 8.33 21.01 -27.29
CA GLY A 84 8.29 20.59 -25.90
C GLY A 84 7.67 19.20 -25.68
N ASN A 85 7.89 18.66 -24.49
CA ASN A 85 7.51 17.30 -24.13
C ASN A 85 5.97 17.14 -24.14
N CYS A 86 5.47 16.10 -24.80
CA CYS A 86 4.03 15.78 -24.84
C CYS A 86 3.38 15.58 -23.47
N CYS A 87 4.18 15.26 -22.46
CA CYS A 87 3.71 14.90 -21.13
C CYS A 87 3.79 16.08 -20.15
N GLU A 88 4.12 17.28 -20.64
CA GLU A 88 4.19 18.50 -19.85
C GLU A 88 3.39 19.60 -20.55
N ALA A 89 2.78 20.51 -19.76
CA ALA A 89 2.14 21.69 -20.32
C ALA A 89 3.21 22.65 -20.88
N THR A 90 3.29 22.78 -22.21
CA THR A 90 4.30 23.63 -22.87
C THR A 90 3.78 25.04 -23.15
N GLY A 91 2.45 25.23 -23.17
CA GLY A 91 1.79 26.50 -23.45
C GLY A 91 1.90 26.94 -24.92
N THR A 92 2.42 26.08 -25.79
CA THR A 92 2.41 26.24 -27.25
C THR A 92 1.67 25.08 -27.88
N PRO A 93 0.98 25.24 -29.02
CA PRO A 93 0.40 24.11 -29.73
C PRO A 93 1.45 23.03 -30.06
N TYR A 94 1.00 21.78 -30.13
CA TYR A 94 1.79 20.58 -30.47
C TYR A 94 2.84 20.18 -29.41
N CYS A 95 3.36 18.97 -29.57
CA CYS A 95 4.44 18.43 -28.75
C CYS A 95 5.42 17.60 -29.60
N ASP A 96 6.58 17.26 -29.02
CA ASP A 96 7.78 16.79 -29.72
C ASP A 96 7.78 15.30 -30.10
N ASP A 97 6.72 14.55 -29.77
CA ASP A 97 6.50 13.19 -30.26
C ASP A 97 5.34 13.15 -31.29
N GLN A 98 5.63 12.66 -32.49
CA GLN A 98 4.69 12.62 -33.60
C GLN A 98 3.46 11.76 -33.30
N VAL A 99 3.67 10.55 -32.76
CA VAL A 99 2.62 9.55 -32.59
C VAL A 99 1.71 9.96 -31.45
N CYS A 100 2.31 10.43 -30.35
CA CYS A 100 1.59 10.95 -29.21
C CYS A 100 0.79 12.21 -29.57
N CYS A 101 1.43 13.18 -30.21
CA CYS A 101 0.79 14.42 -30.61
C CYS A 101 -0.40 14.17 -31.54
N ASP A 102 -0.25 13.33 -32.57
CA ASP A 102 -1.33 13.02 -33.51
C ASP A 102 -2.54 12.37 -32.80
N ALA A 103 -2.29 11.51 -31.81
CA ALA A 103 -3.34 10.86 -31.03
C ALA A 103 -4.14 11.87 -30.18
N ILE A 104 -3.44 12.78 -29.49
CA ILE A 104 -4.09 13.81 -28.66
C ILE A 104 -4.78 14.86 -29.51
N CYS A 105 -4.17 15.33 -30.61
CA CYS A 105 -4.84 16.24 -31.55
C CYS A 105 -6.12 15.65 -32.14
N ALA A 106 -6.17 14.32 -32.35
CA ALA A 106 -7.35 13.65 -32.88
C ALA A 106 -8.47 13.54 -31.84
N ALA A 107 -8.12 13.50 -30.55
CA ALA A 107 -9.07 13.51 -29.45
C ALA A 107 -9.56 14.93 -29.12
N ASP A 108 -8.65 15.90 -29.09
CA ASP A 108 -8.93 17.31 -28.85
C ASP A 108 -8.07 18.23 -29.74
N ALA A 109 -8.73 18.90 -30.69
CA ALA A 109 -8.08 19.85 -31.58
C ALA A 109 -7.53 21.08 -30.86
N PHE A 110 -8.00 21.39 -29.65
CA PHE A 110 -7.51 22.51 -28.84
C PHE A 110 -6.00 22.42 -28.58
N CYS A 111 -5.50 21.21 -28.34
CA CYS A 111 -4.08 20.93 -28.09
C CYS A 111 -3.15 21.33 -29.25
N CYS A 112 -3.71 21.45 -30.46
CA CYS A 112 -2.95 21.61 -31.70
C CYS A 112 -3.37 22.86 -32.50
N GLU A 113 -4.51 23.47 -32.14
CA GLU A 113 -4.96 24.74 -32.71
C GLU A 113 -4.78 25.92 -31.75
N THR A 114 -4.73 25.68 -30.44
CA THR A 114 -4.72 26.76 -29.43
C THR A 114 -3.51 26.69 -28.50
N GLU A 115 -3.37 25.64 -27.70
CA GLU A 115 -2.26 25.48 -26.75
C GLU A 115 -2.18 24.05 -26.21
N TRP A 116 -0.96 23.57 -25.95
CA TRP A 116 -0.72 22.35 -25.20
C TRP A 116 -0.68 22.67 -23.69
N ASP A 117 -1.84 22.57 -23.04
CA ASP A 117 -2.03 22.86 -21.63
C ASP A 117 -1.95 21.60 -20.74
N GLN A 118 -2.28 21.72 -19.45
CA GLN A 118 -2.26 20.59 -18.52
C GLN A 118 -3.26 19.49 -18.91
N ILE A 119 -4.40 19.84 -19.52
CA ILE A 119 -5.39 18.86 -19.95
C ILE A 119 -4.84 18.05 -21.13
N CYS A 120 -4.13 18.69 -22.06
CA CYS A 120 -3.42 18.01 -23.14
C CYS A 120 -2.32 17.07 -22.62
N ALA A 121 -1.55 17.51 -21.62
CA ALA A 121 -0.51 16.71 -20.98
C ALA A 121 -1.07 15.49 -20.21
N ASP A 122 -2.17 15.69 -19.46
CA ASP A 122 -2.86 14.60 -18.74
C ASP A 122 -3.50 13.60 -19.72
N ALA A 123 -4.06 14.08 -20.84
CA ALA A 123 -4.57 13.21 -21.89
C ALA A 123 -3.46 12.43 -22.60
N ALA A 124 -2.30 13.05 -22.82
CA ALA A 124 -1.10 12.38 -23.33
C ALA A 124 -0.61 11.29 -22.38
N ALA A 125 -0.59 11.57 -21.08
CA ALA A 125 -0.23 10.61 -20.04
C ALA A 125 -1.12 9.34 -20.07
N MET A 126 -2.44 9.51 -20.25
CA MET A 126 -3.41 8.41 -20.28
C MET A 126 -3.50 7.68 -21.64
N SER A 127 -2.81 8.15 -22.67
CA SER A 127 -2.89 7.59 -24.02
C SER A 127 -1.89 6.45 -24.23
N PRO A 128 -2.31 5.27 -24.73
CA PRO A 128 -1.40 4.17 -25.03
C PRO A 128 -0.46 4.46 -26.21
N ASP A 129 -0.75 5.51 -26.99
CA ASP A 129 0.05 5.96 -28.13
C ASP A 129 1.13 6.99 -27.73
N CYS A 130 1.22 7.32 -26.43
CA CYS A 130 2.17 8.26 -25.85
C CYS A 130 3.10 7.55 -24.87
N ASP A 131 4.41 7.55 -25.15
CA ASP A 131 5.42 7.03 -24.21
C ASP A 131 5.84 8.13 -23.23
N CYS A 132 4.92 8.49 -22.34
CA CYS A 132 5.14 9.52 -21.33
C CYS A 132 5.95 9.06 -20.12
N GLY A 133 6.69 7.96 -20.23
CA GLY A 133 7.22 7.29 -19.04
C GLY A 133 6.10 6.87 -18.08
N GLY A 134 4.91 6.60 -18.63
CA GLY A 134 3.77 5.99 -17.93
C GLY A 134 3.09 6.90 -16.91
N GLY A 135 2.38 7.93 -17.38
CA GLY A 135 1.33 8.56 -16.59
C GLY A 135 -0.02 7.84 -16.78
N GLY A 136 -0.11 6.59 -16.33
CA GLY A 136 -1.35 6.26 -15.64
C GLY A 136 -1.46 7.18 -14.42
N ASP A 137 -2.64 7.31 -13.81
CA ASP A 137 -2.65 7.61 -12.37
C ASP A 137 -1.54 6.80 -11.68
N PRO A 138 -0.85 7.32 -10.63
CA PRO A 138 0.03 6.45 -9.88
C PRO A 138 -0.81 5.21 -9.56
N ALA A 139 -0.30 4.09 -10.02
CA ALA A 139 -0.97 2.82 -10.02
C ALA A 139 0.10 1.85 -9.56
N CYS A 140 -0.35 0.68 -9.13
CA CYS A 140 0.57 -0.36 -8.73
C CYS A 140 1.60 -0.66 -9.80
N GLY A 141 2.89 -0.57 -9.43
CA GLY A 141 4.03 -0.73 -10.34
C GLY A 141 4.44 0.53 -11.10
N GLY A 142 3.95 1.70 -10.68
CA GLY A 142 4.31 2.99 -11.27
C GLY A 142 5.81 3.29 -11.14
N VAL A 143 6.41 3.86 -12.19
CA VAL A 143 7.80 4.30 -12.10
C VAL A 143 7.88 5.55 -11.22
N GLY A 144 8.57 5.45 -10.09
CA GLY A 144 8.75 6.59 -9.16
C GLY A 144 7.71 6.69 -8.02
N THR A 145 6.87 5.67 -7.81
CA THR A 145 6.00 5.53 -6.62
C THR A 145 6.75 4.99 -5.39
N GLY A 146 8.06 4.74 -5.50
CA GLY A 146 8.89 4.29 -4.38
C GLY A 146 8.89 2.77 -4.19
N ASN A 147 9.86 2.29 -3.41
CA ASN A 147 10.01 0.86 -3.14
C ASN A 147 8.82 0.37 -2.29
N CYS A 148 8.18 -0.74 -2.68
CA CYS A 148 7.07 -1.32 -1.90
C CYS A 148 7.39 -1.66 -0.46
N CYS A 149 8.66 -1.89 -0.18
CA CYS A 149 9.17 -2.40 1.08
C CYS A 149 9.67 -1.28 2.00
N GLU A 150 9.51 -0.03 1.56
CA GLU A 150 9.93 1.14 2.31
C GLU A 150 8.79 2.16 2.30
N ALA A 151 8.46 2.68 3.48
CA ALA A 151 7.50 3.76 3.61
C ALA A 151 7.91 4.95 2.73
N ASN A 152 6.97 5.46 1.96
CA ASN A 152 7.14 6.60 1.09
C ASN A 152 5.90 7.51 1.18
N SER A 153 6.07 8.81 0.96
CA SER A 153 4.96 9.77 1.09
C SER A 153 4.13 9.90 -0.18
N THR A 154 4.10 8.85 -1.01
CA THR A 154 3.28 8.76 -2.22
C THR A 154 2.34 7.58 -2.10
N PRO A 155 1.12 7.63 -2.67
CA PRO A 155 0.33 6.41 -2.81
C PRO A 155 1.02 5.43 -3.78
N TYR A 156 0.72 4.14 -3.64
CA TYR A 156 1.27 3.03 -4.44
C TYR A 156 2.77 2.78 -4.24
N CYS A 157 3.28 1.72 -4.88
CA CYS A 157 4.71 1.41 -4.93
C CYS A 157 5.13 0.82 -6.29
N ASP A 158 6.43 0.57 -6.47
CA ASP A 158 7.09 0.32 -7.76
C ASP A 158 7.00 -1.13 -8.27
N ASP A 159 6.40 -2.04 -7.50
CA ASP A 159 6.04 -3.40 -7.92
C ASP A 159 4.51 -3.56 -8.01
N ALA A 160 4.02 -3.92 -9.20
CA ALA A 160 2.59 -4.00 -9.47
C ALA A 160 1.89 -5.12 -8.70
N ALA A 161 2.51 -6.30 -8.63
CA ALA A 161 1.88 -7.46 -7.98
C ALA A 161 1.84 -7.27 -6.46
N CYS A 162 2.93 -6.74 -5.91
CA CYS A 162 3.02 -6.38 -4.50
C CYS A 162 1.98 -5.31 -4.13
N CYS A 163 1.98 -4.22 -4.87
CA CYS A 163 1.05 -3.12 -4.63
C CYS A 163 -0.40 -3.55 -4.76
N ASP A 164 -0.77 -4.31 -5.80
CA ASP A 164 -2.15 -4.77 -6.00
C ASP A 164 -2.64 -5.61 -4.81
N SER A 165 -1.75 -6.40 -4.21
CA SER A 165 -2.06 -7.23 -3.05
C SER A 165 -2.26 -6.39 -1.78
N VAL A 166 -1.34 -5.47 -1.49
CA VAL A 166 -1.45 -4.56 -0.34
C VAL A 166 -2.67 -3.63 -0.46
N CYS A 167 -2.95 -3.08 -1.64
CA CYS A 167 -4.14 -2.25 -1.88
C CYS A 167 -5.46 -2.98 -1.63
N ALA A 168 -5.48 -4.30 -1.81
CA ALA A 168 -6.68 -5.11 -1.60
C ALA A 168 -6.99 -5.31 -0.12
N VAL A 169 -5.96 -5.28 0.73
CA VAL A 169 -6.07 -5.36 2.19
C VAL A 169 -6.31 -3.97 2.78
N GLU A 170 -5.49 -2.98 2.40
CA GLU A 170 -5.55 -1.61 2.88
C GLU A 170 -5.61 -0.60 1.73
N PRO A 171 -6.83 -0.14 1.35
CA PRO A 171 -7.02 0.87 0.31
C PRO A 171 -6.30 2.20 0.60
N PHE A 172 -6.02 2.50 1.88
CA PHE A 172 -5.29 3.70 2.27
C PHE A 172 -3.92 3.81 1.59
N CYS A 173 -3.21 2.69 1.41
CA CYS A 173 -1.90 2.63 0.76
C CYS A 173 -1.91 3.13 -0.69
N CYS A 174 -3.09 3.15 -1.32
CA CYS A 174 -3.29 3.41 -2.74
C CYS A 174 -4.18 4.64 -2.97
N GLU A 175 -4.93 5.07 -1.96
CA GLU A 175 -5.74 6.29 -1.99
C GLU A 175 -5.03 7.50 -1.36
N THR A 176 -4.16 7.29 -0.38
CA THR A 176 -3.61 8.37 0.46
C THR A 176 -2.09 8.44 0.49
N GLU A 177 -1.42 7.42 1.02
CA GLU A 177 0.06 7.34 1.07
C GLU A 177 0.53 5.93 1.44
N TRP A 178 1.71 5.56 0.97
CA TRP A 178 2.37 4.30 1.27
C TRP A 178 3.23 4.43 2.54
N ASP A 179 2.59 4.49 3.70
CA ASP A 179 3.28 4.70 4.98
C ASP A 179 4.00 3.44 5.53
N GLN A 180 4.38 3.47 6.80
CA GLN A 180 5.07 2.33 7.43
C GLN A 180 4.16 1.10 7.55
N GLU A 181 2.86 1.28 7.76
CA GLU A 181 1.92 0.16 7.84
C GLU A 181 1.76 -0.50 6.46
N CYS A 182 1.77 0.29 5.39
CA CYS A 182 1.80 -0.23 4.01
C CYS A 182 3.08 -1.02 3.69
N ALA A 183 4.24 -0.54 4.16
CA ALA A 183 5.51 -1.22 3.98
C ALA A 183 5.62 -2.51 4.83
N ASP A 184 5.02 -2.54 6.02
CA ASP A 184 4.95 -3.73 6.88
C ASP A 184 4.01 -4.79 6.27
N LEU A 185 2.85 -4.39 5.76
CA LEU A 185 1.96 -5.28 4.99
C LEU A 185 2.65 -5.84 3.74
N ALA A 186 3.43 -5.01 3.04
CA ALA A 186 4.23 -5.45 1.91
C ALA A 186 5.37 -6.38 2.32
N ALA A 187 5.89 -6.30 3.54
CA ALA A 187 6.91 -7.24 4.02
C ALA A 187 6.31 -8.64 4.32
N ASP A 188 5.05 -8.68 4.73
CA ASP A 188 4.32 -9.92 5.07
C ASP A 188 3.66 -10.61 3.86
N ASP A 189 3.71 -10.00 2.67
CA ASP A 189 3.04 -10.50 1.46
C ASP A 189 4.00 -11.23 0.51
N ASP A 190 3.72 -12.50 0.22
CA ASP A 190 4.50 -13.33 -0.72
C ASP A 190 4.62 -12.73 -2.15
N ALA A 191 3.69 -11.87 -2.56
CA ALA A 191 3.74 -11.16 -3.84
C ALA A 191 4.79 -10.03 -3.83
N CYS A 192 5.18 -9.56 -2.65
CA CYS A 192 6.14 -8.50 -2.42
C CYS A 192 7.52 -9.09 -2.15
N ASN A 193 8.40 -9.09 -3.17
CA ASN A 193 9.75 -9.61 -3.05
C ASN A 193 10.69 -8.62 -2.32
N CYS A 194 10.37 -8.32 -1.07
CA CYS A 194 10.90 -7.19 -0.32
C CYS A 194 12.30 -7.35 0.25
N GLY A 195 12.98 -8.46 -0.05
CA GLY A 195 14.30 -8.73 0.50
C GLY A 195 14.31 -8.95 2.02
N GLY A 196 13.17 -8.80 2.69
CA GLY A 196 12.75 -9.54 3.88
C GLY A 196 11.66 -10.54 3.46
N GLY A 197 11.82 -11.79 3.86
CA GLY A 197 10.88 -12.92 3.77
C GLY A 197 9.96 -13.01 2.55
N GLY A 198 10.19 -13.93 1.61
CA GLY A 198 9.44 -15.20 1.68
C GLY A 198 9.33 -15.79 3.10
N GLY A 199 8.64 -15.07 3.99
CA GLY A 199 8.61 -15.32 5.42
C GLY A 199 7.79 -16.56 5.72
N VAL A 200 8.35 -17.44 6.55
CA VAL A 200 7.58 -18.54 7.14
C VAL A 200 6.61 -17.97 8.18
N GLU A 201 5.31 -18.19 7.98
CA GLU A 201 4.18 -17.71 8.83
C GLU A 201 4.62 -16.63 9.82
N ASN A 202 4.77 -16.91 11.09
CA ASN A 202 5.22 -16.00 12.14
C ASN A 202 6.69 -15.48 12.11
N ASP A 203 7.18 -14.88 11.02
CA ASP A 203 8.56 -14.39 10.89
C ASP A 203 8.86 -13.17 11.79
N ASP A 204 7.85 -12.32 12.02
CA ASP A 204 7.96 -11.12 12.86
C ASP A 204 7.04 -11.15 14.09
N CYS A 205 7.35 -10.34 15.11
CA CYS A 205 6.58 -10.35 16.36
C CYS A 205 5.15 -9.80 16.23
N SER A 206 4.87 -9.00 15.20
CA SER A 206 3.52 -8.57 14.82
C SER A 206 2.69 -9.73 14.28
N GLY A 207 3.31 -10.64 13.54
CA GLY A 207 2.71 -11.85 12.97
C GLY A 207 2.80 -13.08 13.88
N ALA A 208 3.05 -12.90 15.18
CA ALA A 208 3.21 -14.03 16.10
C ALA A 208 1.95 -14.92 16.13
N VAL A 209 2.15 -16.24 16.09
CA VAL A 209 1.07 -17.23 16.08
C VAL A 209 0.77 -17.76 17.49
N GLU A 210 -0.49 -17.99 17.81
CA GLU A 210 -0.87 -18.56 19.11
C GLU A 210 -0.36 -19.99 19.27
N ILE A 211 0.13 -20.33 20.46
CA ILE A 211 0.44 -21.70 20.86
C ILE A 211 -0.24 -22.05 22.17
N PHE A 212 -0.48 -23.35 22.36
CA PHE A 212 -1.13 -23.91 23.55
C PHE A 212 -0.19 -24.89 24.27
N ASP A 213 -0.58 -25.34 25.46
CA ASP A 213 0.12 -26.41 26.15
C ASP A 213 0.15 -27.69 25.28
N GLY A 214 1.32 -28.31 25.16
CA GLY A 214 1.53 -29.48 24.30
C GLY A 214 2.67 -29.30 23.31
N ASP A 215 2.71 -30.18 22.32
CA ASP A 215 3.75 -30.25 21.30
C ASP A 215 3.27 -29.60 19.99
N ARG A 216 4.02 -28.63 19.46
CA ARG A 216 3.76 -27.96 18.18
C ARG A 216 4.97 -28.07 17.26
N LEU A 217 4.75 -28.38 15.99
CA LEU A 217 5.81 -28.35 14.97
C LEU A 217 6.14 -26.91 14.60
N PHE A 218 7.42 -26.63 14.36
CA PHE A 218 7.87 -25.32 13.89
C PHE A 218 9.06 -25.45 12.93
N SER A 219 9.34 -24.40 12.15
CA SER A 219 10.49 -24.29 11.25
C SER A 219 10.99 -22.86 11.20
N THR A 220 12.31 -22.67 11.28
CA THR A 220 12.99 -21.38 11.03
C THR A 220 13.71 -21.37 9.68
N LEU A 221 13.46 -22.36 8.83
CA LEU A 221 13.95 -22.35 7.46
C LEU A 221 13.27 -21.21 6.71
N ASP A 222 14.05 -20.44 5.97
CA ASP A 222 13.59 -19.28 5.20
C ASP A 222 13.07 -18.08 6.03
N ALA A 223 13.10 -18.18 7.36
CA ALA A 223 12.90 -17.06 8.28
C ALA A 223 13.96 -15.95 8.09
N THR A 224 13.64 -14.74 8.50
CA THR A 224 14.58 -13.62 8.61
C THR A 224 15.06 -13.43 10.05
N VAL A 225 16.06 -12.57 10.23
CA VAL A 225 16.60 -12.23 11.56
C VAL A 225 15.92 -10.95 12.02
N SER A 226 15.21 -10.97 13.15
CA SER A 226 14.71 -9.69 13.69
C SER A 226 15.89 -8.78 14.02
N GLY A 227 15.78 -7.51 13.61
CA GLY A 227 16.89 -6.56 13.55
C GLY A 227 17.69 -6.36 14.85
N PRO A 228 18.82 -5.61 14.81
CA PRO A 228 19.79 -5.52 15.91
C PRO A 228 19.24 -4.97 17.23
N ASP A 229 18.11 -4.26 17.21
CA ASP A 229 17.43 -3.79 18.42
C ASP A 229 16.82 -4.94 19.24
N TRP A 230 16.70 -6.13 18.64
CA TRP A 230 16.22 -7.36 19.27
C TRP A 230 17.34 -8.25 19.82
N ASP A 231 18.59 -7.78 19.84
CA ASP A 231 19.68 -8.47 20.52
C ASP A 231 19.35 -8.66 22.01
N LEU A 232 19.64 -9.86 22.54
CA LEU A 232 19.32 -10.17 23.93
C LEU A 232 20.08 -9.30 24.94
N PRO A 233 19.53 -9.09 26.14
CA PRO A 233 20.26 -8.47 27.23
C PRO A 233 21.53 -9.24 27.57
N LYS A 234 22.53 -8.54 28.12
CA LYS A 234 23.83 -9.12 28.43
C LYS A 234 23.77 -10.27 29.44
N GLU A 235 22.76 -10.34 30.30
CA GLU A 235 22.53 -11.51 31.17
C GLU A 235 22.27 -12.82 30.42
N CYS A 236 21.84 -12.76 29.15
CA CYS A 236 21.66 -13.91 28.27
C CYS A 236 22.96 -14.35 27.58
N ASP A 237 24.04 -13.57 27.69
CA ASP A 237 25.31 -13.89 27.03
C ASP A 237 26.02 -15.05 27.74
N GLY A 238 25.92 -16.25 27.16
CA GLY A 238 26.67 -17.45 27.55
C GLY A 238 28.18 -17.36 27.29
N GLY A 239 28.68 -16.25 26.76
CA GLY A 239 30.08 -16.01 26.40
C GLY A 239 30.34 -16.01 24.89
N PHE A 240 29.28 -16.06 24.09
CA PHE A 240 29.32 -16.15 22.62
C PHE A 240 28.44 -15.10 21.93
N GLY A 241 27.92 -14.12 22.67
CA GLY A 241 27.10 -13.04 22.13
C GLY A 241 25.60 -13.25 22.29
N THR A 242 24.86 -12.18 22.05
CA THR A 242 23.42 -12.05 22.34
C THR A 242 22.54 -12.00 21.09
N ALA A 243 23.14 -12.03 19.91
CA ALA A 243 22.42 -11.97 18.64
C ALA A 243 21.65 -13.26 18.35
N PHE A 244 20.50 -13.12 17.71
CA PHE A 244 19.75 -14.23 17.15
C PHE A 244 20.15 -14.46 15.69
N GLY A 245 20.13 -15.72 15.26
CA GLY A 245 19.97 -16.06 13.84
C GLY A 245 18.51 -15.95 13.41
N PRO A 246 18.14 -16.48 12.24
CA PRO A 246 16.77 -16.38 11.77
C PRO A 246 15.78 -16.99 12.75
N ASP A 247 14.65 -16.31 12.95
CA ASP A 247 13.79 -16.53 14.08
C ASP A 247 12.31 -16.32 13.75
N ILE A 248 11.45 -16.94 14.56
CA ILE A 248 10.00 -16.91 14.43
C ILE A 248 9.36 -16.63 15.80
N TRP A 249 8.10 -16.20 15.78
CA TRP A 249 7.40 -15.65 16.93
C TRP A 249 6.11 -16.38 17.27
N PHE A 250 5.91 -16.68 18.55
CA PHE A 250 4.66 -17.23 19.05
C PHE A 250 4.14 -16.37 20.18
N PHE A 251 2.83 -16.37 20.42
CA PHE A 251 2.28 -15.87 21.67
C PHE A 251 1.55 -16.97 22.43
N TYR A 252 1.53 -16.84 23.75
CA TYR A 252 0.97 -17.82 24.67
C TYR A 252 0.22 -17.13 25.80
N PHE A 253 -0.97 -17.63 26.13
CA PHE A 253 -1.72 -17.24 27.32
C PHE A 253 -1.56 -18.31 28.42
N PRO A 254 -0.93 -17.99 29.56
CA PRO A 254 -0.70 -18.94 30.65
C PRO A 254 -1.98 -19.56 31.19
N THR A 255 -2.02 -20.89 31.18
CA THR A 255 -3.08 -21.72 31.77
C THR A 255 -2.91 -21.92 33.29
N CYS A 256 -1.80 -21.42 33.84
CA CYS A 256 -1.50 -21.50 35.27
C CYS A 256 -0.83 -20.23 35.81
N ASN A 257 -1.07 -19.93 37.08
CA ASN A 257 -0.20 -19.08 37.89
C ASN A 257 0.95 -19.95 38.42
N GLY A 258 2.10 -19.90 37.75
CA GLY A 258 3.23 -20.74 38.12
C GLY A 258 4.38 -20.65 37.15
N THR A 259 4.91 -21.80 36.75
CA THR A 259 6.10 -21.92 35.92
C THR A 259 5.72 -22.34 34.52
N LEU A 260 5.90 -21.45 33.55
CA LEU A 260 5.88 -21.77 32.14
C LEU A 260 7.22 -22.41 31.76
N THR A 261 7.17 -23.54 31.06
CA THR A 261 8.31 -24.20 30.44
C THR A 261 8.11 -24.23 28.93
N VAL A 262 9.06 -23.64 28.20
CA VAL A 262 9.16 -23.66 26.74
C VAL A 262 10.40 -24.46 26.37
N SER A 263 10.23 -25.55 25.62
CA SER A 263 11.30 -26.51 25.37
C SER A 263 11.42 -26.88 23.90
N THR A 264 12.61 -26.69 23.32
CA THR A 264 13.06 -27.33 22.06
C THR A 264 14.04 -28.48 22.33
N CYS A 265 14.34 -28.73 23.61
CA CYS A 265 15.31 -29.69 24.12
C CYS A 265 15.16 -31.08 23.51
N ASN A 266 16.19 -31.53 22.78
CA ASN A 266 16.24 -32.80 22.05
C ASN A 266 15.20 -32.98 20.92
N ASN A 267 14.44 -31.93 20.61
CA ASN A 267 13.31 -31.96 19.69
C ASN A 267 13.47 -31.01 18.49
N ALA A 268 14.59 -30.29 18.40
CA ALA A 268 15.01 -29.52 17.22
C ALA A 268 16.28 -30.13 16.59
N ASP A 269 16.44 -29.94 15.28
CA ASP A 269 17.59 -30.46 14.52
C ASP A 269 18.76 -29.48 14.37
N TYR A 270 18.68 -28.33 15.04
CA TYR A 270 19.67 -27.25 15.00
C TYR A 270 19.91 -26.65 16.40
N ASP A 271 20.92 -25.77 16.49
CA ASP A 271 21.30 -25.04 17.70
C ASP A 271 20.28 -23.92 17.94
N THR A 272 19.38 -24.13 18.92
CA THR A 272 18.20 -23.28 19.11
C THR A 272 18.44 -22.26 20.21
N ARG A 273 17.92 -21.04 20.02
CA ARG A 273 17.87 -19.99 21.04
C ARG A 273 16.42 -19.59 21.32
N LEU A 274 16.08 -19.44 22.59
CA LEU A 274 14.75 -19.07 23.07
C LEU A 274 14.79 -17.75 23.84
N ALA A 275 13.78 -16.91 23.63
CA ALA A 275 13.53 -15.73 24.44
C ALA A 275 12.04 -15.49 24.65
N ALA A 276 11.69 -14.80 25.71
CA ALA A 276 10.31 -14.43 26.02
C ALA A 276 10.19 -12.94 26.36
N TYR A 277 9.07 -12.34 25.96
CA TYR A 277 8.76 -10.92 26.08
C TYR A 277 7.29 -10.73 26.51
N ALA A 278 6.95 -9.61 27.15
CA ALA A 278 5.57 -9.31 27.53
C ALA A 278 4.75 -8.67 26.39
N GLU A 279 5.42 -7.95 25.50
CA GLU A 279 4.84 -7.23 24.36
C GLU A 279 5.81 -7.33 23.17
N CYS A 280 5.35 -6.99 21.95
CA CYS A 280 6.19 -6.91 20.75
C CYS A 280 7.07 -5.64 20.84
N ASN A 281 7.97 -5.66 21.83
CA ASN A 281 8.89 -4.61 22.19
C ASN A 281 10.12 -5.21 22.92
N PRO A 282 11.35 -4.99 22.45
CA PRO A 282 12.56 -5.56 23.04
C PRO A 282 12.81 -5.12 24.50
N ASP A 283 12.27 -3.97 24.94
CA ASP A 283 12.38 -3.50 26.32
C ASP A 283 11.54 -4.31 27.32
N THR A 284 10.63 -5.17 26.84
CA THR A 284 9.73 -5.99 27.67
C THR A 284 10.23 -7.41 27.90
N PHE A 285 11.54 -7.61 27.77
CA PHE A 285 12.22 -8.89 27.98
C PHE A 285 11.89 -9.55 29.34
N LEU A 286 11.58 -10.86 29.29
CA LEU A 286 11.20 -11.67 30.44
C LEU A 286 12.26 -12.73 30.78
N ALA A 287 12.67 -13.53 29.80
CA ALA A 287 13.61 -14.64 30.01
C ALA A 287 14.27 -15.09 28.70
N CYS A 288 15.41 -15.77 28.80
CA CYS A 288 16.13 -16.35 27.66
C CYS A 288 16.83 -17.67 28.01
N ASN A 289 17.05 -18.50 27.02
CA ASN A 289 17.97 -19.65 27.07
C ASN A 289 18.52 -19.93 25.67
N ASP A 290 19.72 -20.48 25.60
CA ASP A 290 20.39 -20.84 24.34
C ASP A 290 20.84 -22.30 24.40
N ASP A 291 21.56 -22.60 25.48
CA ASP A 291 21.99 -23.96 25.78
C ASP A 291 21.40 -24.42 27.11
N ALA A 292 20.42 -25.32 27.05
CA ALA A 292 19.92 -25.96 28.26
C ALA A 292 20.83 -27.15 28.65
N PRO A 293 21.19 -27.26 29.95
CA PRO A 293 21.86 -28.46 30.45
C PRO A 293 21.04 -29.72 30.16
N ASP A 294 21.72 -30.81 29.79
CA ASP A 294 21.12 -32.10 29.46
C ASP A 294 20.29 -32.14 28.16
N CYS A 295 20.34 -31.08 27.35
CA CYS A 295 19.79 -31.03 26.00
C CYS A 295 20.88 -31.29 24.95
N ALA A 296 20.68 -32.32 24.11
CA ALA A 296 21.62 -32.65 23.05
C ALA A 296 21.52 -31.63 21.90
N GLY A 297 22.62 -31.45 21.17
CA GLY A 297 22.63 -30.63 19.96
C GLY A 297 22.51 -29.13 20.21
N PHE A 298 22.82 -28.64 21.42
CA PHE A 298 22.71 -27.22 21.76
C PHE A 298 21.26 -26.73 21.64
N THR A 299 20.33 -27.56 22.14
CA THR A 299 18.91 -27.23 22.16
C THR A 299 18.54 -26.56 23.49
N SER A 300 17.50 -25.73 23.45
CA SER A 300 17.13 -24.81 24.52
C SER A 300 15.97 -25.31 25.38
N LEU A 301 15.95 -24.85 26.62
CA LEU A 301 14.84 -24.98 27.55
C LEU A 301 14.75 -23.71 28.41
N LEU A 302 13.63 -23.03 28.31
CA LEU A 302 13.32 -21.79 28.99
C LEU A 302 12.28 -22.05 30.08
N GLN A 303 12.52 -21.52 31.29
CA GLN A 303 11.53 -21.52 32.36
C GLN A 303 11.37 -20.13 32.95
N MET A 304 10.13 -19.69 33.12
CA MET A 304 9.81 -18.39 33.72
C MET A 304 8.54 -18.43 34.56
N GLN A 305 8.40 -17.46 35.46
CA GLN A 305 7.17 -17.29 36.23
C GLN A 305 6.13 -16.55 35.40
N VAL A 306 4.91 -17.07 35.37
CA VAL A 306 3.78 -16.52 34.62
C VAL A 306 2.56 -16.32 35.51
N GLN A 307 1.70 -15.41 35.10
CA GLN A 307 0.40 -15.18 35.70
C GLN A 307 -0.69 -15.44 34.66
N CYS A 308 -1.87 -15.82 35.13
CA CYS A 308 -3.01 -16.05 34.25
C CYS A 308 -3.35 -14.82 33.41
N ASN A 309 -3.76 -15.05 32.17
CA ASN A 309 -4.23 -14.03 31.23
C ASN A 309 -3.22 -12.90 30.97
N THR A 310 -1.93 -13.13 31.20
CA THR A 310 -0.86 -12.23 30.75
C THR A 310 -0.23 -12.83 29.51
N MET A 311 -0.39 -12.15 28.37
CA MET A 311 0.25 -12.56 27.12
C MET A 311 1.77 -12.68 27.30
N VAL A 312 2.34 -13.74 26.73
CA VAL A 312 3.77 -13.95 26.64
C VAL A 312 4.12 -14.18 25.18
N LEU A 313 4.99 -13.34 24.62
CA LEU A 313 5.61 -13.61 23.33
C LEU A 313 6.83 -14.50 23.52
N ILE A 314 6.98 -15.49 22.66
CA ILE A 314 8.04 -16.49 22.66
C ILE A 314 8.73 -16.41 21.30
N ARG A 315 10.00 -16.03 21.32
CA ARG A 315 10.87 -15.99 20.14
C ARG A 315 11.69 -17.26 20.06
N VAL A 316 11.66 -17.92 18.91
CA VAL A 316 12.41 -19.14 18.63
C VAL A 316 13.30 -18.89 17.43
N GLY A 317 14.62 -18.94 17.64
CA GLY A 317 15.58 -18.82 16.55
C GLY A 317 16.75 -19.75 16.77
N GLY A 318 17.88 -19.44 16.14
CA GLY A 318 19.12 -20.19 16.35
C GLY A 318 20.29 -19.35 16.82
N PHE A 319 21.34 -20.02 17.26
CA PHE A 319 22.63 -19.39 17.53
C PHE A 319 23.28 -18.92 16.22
N ASP A 320 23.68 -17.65 16.15
CA ASP A 320 24.38 -17.01 15.02
C ASP A 320 23.62 -17.09 13.69
N THR A 321 23.82 -18.13 12.89
CA THR A 321 23.13 -18.33 11.58
C THR A 321 22.45 -19.70 11.50
N ALA A 322 22.34 -20.42 12.62
CA ALA A 322 21.71 -21.72 12.66
C ALA A 322 20.20 -21.60 12.41
N THR A 323 19.69 -22.42 11.50
CA THR A 323 18.25 -22.58 11.22
C THR A 323 17.93 -24.05 11.06
N GLY A 324 16.66 -24.40 11.21
CA GLY A 324 16.21 -25.78 11.10
C GLY A 324 14.75 -25.94 11.44
N SER A 325 14.36 -27.14 11.86
CA SER A 325 12.98 -27.47 12.21
C SER A 325 12.93 -28.32 13.47
N GLY A 326 11.76 -28.33 14.12
CA GLY A 326 11.62 -29.06 15.37
C GLY A 326 10.21 -29.13 15.90
N THR A 327 10.11 -29.63 17.12
CA THR A 327 8.91 -29.58 17.94
C THR A 327 9.19 -28.72 19.17
N ILE A 328 8.36 -27.71 19.39
CA ILE A 328 8.34 -26.92 20.61
C ILE A 328 7.32 -27.54 21.55
N THR A 329 7.72 -27.78 22.79
CA THR A 329 6.85 -28.29 23.85
C THR A 329 6.59 -27.18 24.85
N ILE A 330 5.31 -26.87 25.06
CA ILE A 330 4.83 -25.88 26.03
C ILE A 330 4.16 -26.58 27.19
N SER A 331 4.47 -26.16 28.41
CA SER A 331 3.76 -26.61 29.60
C SER A 331 3.75 -25.55 30.69
N CYS A 332 2.62 -25.39 31.37
CA CYS A 332 2.49 -24.54 32.54
C CYS A 332 2.22 -25.38 33.80
N GLU A 333 3.12 -25.32 34.79
CA GLU A 333 2.95 -25.97 36.09
C GLU A 333 2.70 -24.94 37.20
N GLY A 334 1.52 -24.96 37.83
CA GLY A 334 1.16 -23.94 38.82
C GLY A 334 -0.21 -24.10 39.46
N GLU A 335 -0.64 -23.05 40.13
CA GLU A 335 -2.04 -22.90 40.50
C GLU A 335 -2.84 -22.67 39.21
N ASP A 336 -3.64 -23.65 38.84
CA ASP A 336 -4.59 -23.58 37.73
C ASP A 336 -5.37 -22.26 37.80
N CYS A 337 -5.49 -21.57 36.67
CA CYS A 337 -6.19 -20.30 36.53
C CYS A 337 -7.68 -20.37 36.88
N GLY A 338 -8.21 -21.54 37.24
CA GLY A 338 -9.62 -21.71 37.61
C GLY A 338 -10.55 -21.79 36.40
N GLY A 339 -9.97 -21.94 35.22
CA GLY A 339 -10.54 -22.30 33.94
C GLY A 339 -9.39 -22.95 33.18
N GLY A 340 -9.44 -24.28 33.03
CA GLY A 340 -8.34 -25.04 32.47
C GLY A 340 -8.25 -24.82 30.97
N GLY A 341 -7.17 -24.20 30.49
CA GLY A 341 -7.00 -23.92 29.05
C GLY A 341 -8.13 -23.07 28.45
N PRO A 342 -8.08 -22.80 27.14
CA PRO A 342 -9.32 -22.49 26.42
C PRO A 342 -10.32 -23.60 26.77
N SER A 343 -11.52 -23.20 27.16
CA SER A 343 -12.59 -24.10 27.53
C SER A 343 -13.87 -23.58 26.93
N CYS A 344 -14.87 -24.44 26.77
CA CYS A 344 -16.14 -24.01 26.22
C CYS A 344 -16.69 -22.77 26.95
N GLY A 345 -16.88 -21.68 26.20
CA GLY A 345 -17.39 -20.42 26.73
C GLY A 345 -16.31 -19.41 27.14
N ASP A 346 -15.04 -19.66 26.83
CA ASP A 346 -13.99 -18.65 26.99
C ASP A 346 -14.10 -17.63 25.87
N VAL A 347 -14.26 -16.35 26.22
CA VAL A 347 -14.35 -15.23 25.27
C VAL A 347 -13.15 -15.10 24.33
N ASN A 348 -12.04 -15.78 24.61
CA ASN A 348 -10.84 -15.79 23.78
C ASN A 348 -10.71 -17.04 22.89
N SER A 349 -11.61 -18.02 23.01
CA SER A 349 -11.63 -19.23 22.16
C SER A 349 -12.23 -19.00 20.77
N GLY A 350 -12.49 -17.74 20.39
CA GLY A 350 -13.05 -17.38 19.08
C GLY A 350 -14.53 -17.73 18.91
N ASP A 351 -15.13 -17.18 17.86
CA ASP A 351 -16.56 -17.34 17.57
C ASP A 351 -16.92 -18.82 17.30
N CYS A 352 -18.01 -19.30 17.89
CA CYS A 352 -18.53 -20.65 17.63
C CYS A 352 -19.02 -20.86 16.19
N CYS A 353 -19.46 -19.81 15.53
CA CYS A 353 -20.07 -19.86 14.20
C CYS A 353 -19.06 -19.67 13.06
N GLU A 354 -17.79 -19.40 13.37
CA GLU A 354 -16.71 -19.26 12.40
C GLU A 354 -15.54 -20.18 12.75
N ALA A 355 -14.78 -20.60 11.73
CA ALA A 355 -13.52 -21.31 11.97
C ALA A 355 -12.53 -20.35 12.62
N ASN A 356 -12.10 -20.65 13.84
CA ASN A 356 -11.26 -19.74 14.63
C ASN A 356 -9.84 -20.30 14.85
N GLY A 357 -9.57 -21.55 14.44
CA GLY A 357 -8.25 -22.17 14.50
C GLY A 357 -7.76 -22.52 15.91
N SER A 358 -8.48 -22.11 16.95
CA SER A 358 -8.24 -22.52 18.34
C SER A 358 -9.11 -23.72 18.70
N PRO A 359 -8.73 -24.57 19.66
CA PRO A 359 -9.69 -25.49 20.27
C PRO A 359 -10.77 -24.70 21.02
N TYR A 360 -12.00 -25.23 21.06
CA TYR A 360 -13.18 -24.61 21.71
C TYR A 360 -13.73 -23.37 20.98
N CYS A 361 -14.78 -22.78 21.55
CA CYS A 361 -15.34 -21.51 21.10
C CYS A 361 -15.94 -20.72 22.28
N ASP A 362 -16.31 -19.46 22.03
CA ASP A 362 -16.67 -18.45 23.02
C ASP A 362 -18.05 -18.60 23.68
N ASP A 363 -18.89 -19.50 23.19
CA ASP A 363 -20.13 -19.90 23.83
C ASP A 363 -20.05 -21.28 24.48
N SER A 364 -20.32 -21.34 25.79
CA SER A 364 -20.22 -22.57 26.57
C SER A 364 -21.21 -23.66 26.16
N GLU A 365 -22.45 -23.28 25.82
CA GLU A 365 -23.50 -24.26 25.54
C GLU A 365 -23.31 -24.83 24.12
N CYS A 366 -22.99 -23.97 23.16
CA CYS A 366 -22.71 -24.39 21.80
C CYS A 366 -21.41 -25.19 21.70
N CYS A 367 -20.34 -24.72 22.33
CA CYS A 367 -19.09 -25.45 22.39
C CYS A 367 -19.28 -26.85 23.00
N GLU A 368 -20.00 -26.98 24.12
CA GLU A 368 -20.23 -28.30 24.73
C GLU A 368 -21.01 -29.24 23.80
N VAL A 369 -21.98 -28.73 23.04
CA VAL A 369 -22.74 -29.52 22.07
C VAL A 369 -21.83 -30.03 20.94
N VAL A 370 -21.00 -29.15 20.38
CA VAL A 370 -20.06 -29.48 19.29
C VAL A 370 -18.95 -30.42 19.79
N CYS A 371 -18.31 -30.17 20.93
CA CYS A 371 -17.29 -31.06 21.51
C CYS A 371 -17.82 -32.47 21.78
N ASN A 372 -19.08 -32.59 22.21
CA ASN A 372 -19.70 -33.89 22.47
C ASN A 372 -20.04 -34.65 21.17
N ALA A 373 -20.27 -33.92 20.07
CA ALA A 373 -20.50 -34.50 18.75
C ALA A 373 -19.17 -34.90 18.08
N ASP A 374 -18.18 -34.02 18.12
CA ASP A 374 -16.83 -34.27 17.65
C ASP A 374 -15.77 -33.72 18.63
N PRO A 375 -15.06 -34.60 19.36
CA PRO A 375 -13.98 -34.18 20.26
C PRO A 375 -12.83 -33.45 19.57
N THR A 376 -12.62 -33.60 18.25
CA THR A 376 -11.51 -32.92 17.57
C THR A 376 -11.65 -31.41 17.58
N CYS A 377 -12.88 -30.88 17.66
CA CYS A 377 -13.15 -29.45 17.80
C CYS A 377 -12.59 -28.83 19.09
N CYS A 378 -12.28 -29.67 20.08
CA CYS A 378 -11.89 -29.26 21.43
C CYS A 378 -10.55 -29.86 21.87
N ASP A 379 -10.06 -30.86 21.11
CA ASP A 379 -8.75 -31.48 21.28
C ASP A 379 -7.72 -31.00 20.23
N THR A 380 -8.14 -30.44 19.09
CA THR A 380 -7.25 -30.10 17.97
C THR A 380 -7.45 -28.67 17.49
N GLU A 381 -8.60 -28.35 16.88
CA GLU A 381 -8.89 -27.02 16.34
C GLU A 381 -10.37 -26.88 16.02
N TRP A 382 -10.89 -25.66 16.11
CA TRP A 382 -12.22 -25.27 15.65
C TRP A 382 -12.16 -24.84 14.19
N ASP A 383 -12.35 -25.82 13.30
CA ASP A 383 -12.28 -25.66 11.85
C ASP A 383 -13.67 -25.36 11.22
N GLU A 384 -13.72 -25.30 9.88
CA GLU A 384 -14.97 -25.11 9.13
C GLU A 384 -16.02 -26.18 9.44
N MET A 385 -15.61 -27.40 9.78
CA MET A 385 -16.53 -28.48 10.13
C MET A 385 -17.12 -28.25 11.52
N CYS A 386 -16.32 -27.81 12.49
CA CYS A 386 -16.77 -27.43 13.83
C CYS A 386 -17.77 -26.27 13.78
N ALA A 387 -17.45 -25.22 13.03
CA ALA A 387 -18.34 -24.08 12.80
C ALA A 387 -19.64 -24.48 12.08
N ALA A 388 -19.58 -25.35 11.08
CA ALA A 388 -20.77 -25.84 10.39
C ALA A 388 -21.66 -26.69 11.32
N MET A 389 -21.07 -27.51 12.19
CA MET A 389 -21.84 -28.28 13.19
C MET A 389 -22.48 -27.37 14.24
N ALA A 390 -21.79 -26.31 14.66
CA ALA A 390 -22.34 -25.26 15.51
C ALA A 390 -23.55 -24.60 14.84
N GLY A 391 -23.43 -24.29 13.53
CA GLY A 391 -24.49 -23.81 12.66
C GLY A 391 -25.78 -24.66 12.67
N GLU A 392 -25.65 -25.99 12.73
CA GLU A 392 -26.80 -26.90 12.72
C GLU A 392 -27.34 -27.24 14.11
N SER A 393 -26.50 -27.12 15.15
CA SER A 393 -26.76 -27.69 16.48
C SER A 393 -27.00 -26.65 17.56
N CYS A 394 -26.66 -25.38 17.30
CA CYS A 394 -26.75 -24.28 18.25
C CYS A 394 -27.72 -23.20 17.76
N ASP A 395 -28.68 -22.82 18.62
CA ASP A 395 -29.63 -21.72 18.34
C ASP A 395 -28.93 -20.34 18.18
N LEU A 396 -27.65 -20.25 18.58
CA LEU A 396 -26.80 -19.06 18.42
C LEU A 396 -26.47 -18.79 16.96
N CYS A 397 -26.08 -19.82 16.21
CA CYS A 397 -25.73 -19.70 14.79
C CYS A 397 -26.97 -19.78 13.87
N ASP A 398 -28.13 -20.19 14.41
CA ASP A 398 -29.43 -20.26 13.72
C ASP A 398 -30.37 -19.09 14.08
N SER A 399 -29.84 -18.04 14.72
CA SER A 399 -30.46 -16.70 14.70
C SER A 399 -30.02 -15.88 13.49
N GLY A 400 -29.53 -16.57 12.45
CA GLY A 400 -29.50 -16.23 11.04
C GLY A 400 -29.52 -14.75 10.67
N THR A 401 -28.35 -14.22 10.29
CA THR A 401 -28.12 -13.33 9.13
C THR A 401 -29.01 -12.08 9.00
N VAL A 402 -29.82 -11.73 10.00
CA VAL A 402 -30.71 -10.58 9.99
C VAL A 402 -30.39 -9.79 11.24
N CYS A 403 -29.47 -8.84 11.08
CA CYS A 403 -29.42 -7.73 12.00
C CYS A 403 -30.75 -6.97 11.86
N ILE A 404 -31.50 -6.84 12.96
CA ILE A 404 -32.83 -6.22 12.97
C ILE A 404 -32.82 -4.78 12.41
N ALA A 405 -31.63 -4.16 12.40
CA ALA A 405 -31.39 -2.84 11.83
C ALA A 405 -31.18 -2.79 10.30
N ASP A 406 -31.04 -3.91 9.59
CA ASP A 406 -31.05 -3.94 8.12
C ASP A 406 -32.49 -3.88 7.62
N LEU A 407 -33.00 -2.66 7.51
CA LEU A 407 -34.40 -2.39 7.19
C LEU A 407 -34.72 -2.59 5.71
N ASN A 408 -33.70 -2.71 4.85
CA ASN A 408 -33.88 -2.91 3.42
C ASN A 408 -33.54 -4.33 2.93
N GLY A 409 -33.02 -5.19 3.81
CA GLY A 409 -32.88 -6.63 3.60
C GLY A 409 -31.68 -7.01 2.73
N HIS A 410 -30.64 -6.18 2.74
CA HIS A 410 -29.43 -6.34 1.94
C HIS A 410 -28.18 -6.78 2.73
N LEU A 411 -28.38 -7.16 3.99
CA LEU A 411 -27.40 -7.75 4.91
C LEU A 411 -26.29 -6.78 5.36
N ILE A 412 -26.53 -5.48 5.27
CA ILE A 412 -25.66 -4.41 5.74
C ILE A 412 -26.54 -3.41 6.49
N VAL A 413 -26.05 -2.79 7.56
CA VAL A 413 -26.67 -1.64 8.21
C VAL A 413 -25.86 -0.41 7.84
N ASP A 414 -26.40 0.42 6.96
CA ASP A 414 -25.72 1.61 6.49
C ASP A 414 -26.63 2.84 6.42
N GLY A 415 -26.20 3.86 5.66
CA GLY A 415 -26.96 5.09 5.46
C GLY A 415 -28.34 4.87 4.83
N ALA A 416 -28.54 3.79 4.08
CA ALA A 416 -29.84 3.43 3.51
C ALA A 416 -30.84 3.03 4.60
N ASP A 417 -30.41 2.20 5.56
CA ASP A 417 -31.26 1.78 6.69
C ASP A 417 -31.53 2.92 7.65
N LEU A 418 -30.52 3.75 7.93
CA LEU A 418 -30.69 4.97 8.70
C LEU A 418 -31.69 5.92 8.04
N GLY A 419 -31.66 6.02 6.71
CA GLY A 419 -32.64 6.78 5.95
C GLY A 419 -34.07 6.25 6.13
N ILE A 420 -34.23 4.92 6.20
CA ILE A 420 -35.53 4.27 6.45
C ILE A 420 -35.99 4.55 7.89
N LEU A 421 -35.13 4.37 8.89
CA LEU A 421 -35.46 4.58 10.31
C LEU A 421 -35.84 6.04 10.59
N LEU A 422 -35.06 7.00 10.08
CA LEU A 422 -35.37 8.44 10.21
C LEU A 422 -36.61 8.85 9.42
N GLY A 423 -36.89 8.19 8.29
CA GLY A 423 -38.11 8.38 7.50
C GLY A 423 -39.37 7.89 8.24
N ALA A 424 -39.20 6.92 9.12
CA ALA A 424 -40.25 6.28 9.92
C ALA A 424 -40.36 6.83 11.36
N TRP A 425 -39.77 8.01 11.65
CA TRP A 425 -39.70 8.62 12.99
C TRP A 425 -41.06 9.07 13.56
N THR A 426 -41.94 8.10 13.80
CA THR A 426 -43.33 8.28 14.20
C THR A 426 -43.79 7.11 15.07
N PRO A 427 -44.83 7.27 15.90
CA PRO A 427 -45.41 6.17 16.64
C PRO A 427 -46.11 5.15 15.71
N ASN A 428 -45.91 3.86 15.98
CA ASN A 428 -46.54 2.70 15.32
C ASN A 428 -46.00 2.30 13.93
N ASP A 429 -44.74 2.61 13.59
CA ASP A 429 -44.09 1.94 12.45
C ASP A 429 -43.42 0.66 12.94
N LEU A 430 -44.00 -0.49 12.58
CA LEU A 430 -43.52 -1.82 13.02
C LEU A 430 -42.23 -2.26 12.33
N ILE A 431 -41.80 -1.57 11.27
CA ILE A 431 -40.59 -1.93 10.52
C ILE A 431 -39.37 -1.26 11.16
N ALA A 432 -39.50 -0.02 11.63
CA ALA A 432 -38.40 0.74 12.24
C ALA A 432 -38.41 0.74 13.79
N ASP A 433 -39.42 0.13 14.41
CA ASP A 433 -39.49 -0.13 15.86
C ASP A 433 -38.66 -1.37 16.18
N LEU A 434 -37.36 -1.14 16.42
CA LEU A 434 -36.37 -2.20 16.61
C LEU A 434 -36.43 -2.80 18.01
N ASN A 435 -36.93 -2.05 19.00
CA ASN A 435 -37.03 -2.52 20.38
C ASN A 435 -38.43 -3.08 20.74
N GLY A 436 -39.43 -2.91 19.86
CA GLY A 436 -40.77 -3.47 19.99
C GLY A 436 -41.69 -2.71 20.96
N ASP A 437 -41.39 -1.46 21.32
CA ASP A 437 -42.18 -0.64 22.23
C ASP A 437 -43.26 0.21 21.54
N LEU A 438 -43.41 0.04 20.22
CA LEU A 438 -44.34 0.72 19.33
C LEU A 438 -44.02 2.20 19.06
N ILE A 439 -42.82 2.66 19.40
CA ILE A 439 -42.36 4.04 19.23
C ILE A 439 -40.98 4.03 18.57
N VAL A 440 -40.87 4.60 17.36
CA VAL A 440 -39.56 4.83 16.74
C VAL A 440 -38.93 6.08 17.34
N ASP A 441 -37.92 5.92 18.19
CA ASP A 441 -37.19 7.02 18.81
C ASP A 441 -35.66 6.79 18.94
N GLY A 442 -35.02 7.55 19.83
CA GLY A 442 -33.59 7.45 20.06
C GLY A 442 -33.11 6.08 20.55
N ALA A 443 -34.00 5.26 21.13
CA ALA A 443 -33.69 3.89 21.52
C ALA A 443 -33.48 2.99 20.29
N ASP A 444 -34.33 3.10 19.27
CA ASP A 444 -34.19 2.34 18.01
C ASP A 444 -32.98 2.81 17.21
N LEU A 445 -32.74 4.13 17.18
CA LEU A 445 -31.52 4.67 16.59
C LEU A 445 -30.26 4.13 17.30
N GLY A 446 -30.31 3.98 18.63
CA GLY A 446 -29.22 3.38 19.41
C GLY A 446 -28.95 1.93 19.04
N ILE A 447 -30.00 1.14 18.79
CA ILE A 447 -29.90 -0.25 18.32
C ILE A 447 -29.28 -0.30 16.93
N MET A 448 -29.76 0.54 16.01
CA MET A 448 -29.23 0.61 14.64
C MET A 448 -27.75 0.98 14.59
N LEU A 449 -27.35 2.02 15.33
CA LEU A 449 -25.94 2.41 15.40
C LEU A 449 -25.06 1.35 16.08
N GLY A 450 -25.63 0.54 16.97
CA GLY A 450 -24.94 -0.60 17.59
C GLY A 450 -24.73 -1.79 16.64
N GLN A 451 -25.45 -1.83 15.52
CA GLN A 451 -25.37 -2.89 14.50
C GLN A 451 -24.78 -2.39 13.17
N TRP A 452 -24.12 -1.23 13.16
CA TRP A 452 -23.60 -0.62 11.94
C TRP A 452 -22.57 -1.49 11.22
N GLY A 453 -22.70 -1.63 9.89
CA GLY A 453 -21.87 -2.49 9.05
C GLY A 453 -22.57 -3.78 8.62
N PRO A 454 -21.84 -4.75 8.05
CA PRO A 454 -22.41 -6.04 7.62
C PRO A 454 -23.12 -6.74 8.78
N CYS A 455 -24.28 -7.35 8.53
CA CYS A 455 -24.92 -8.20 9.52
C CYS A 455 -23.94 -9.33 9.89
N LYS A 456 -23.63 -9.45 11.17
CA LYS A 456 -22.83 -10.55 11.70
C LYS A 456 -23.73 -11.78 11.94
N PRO A 457 -23.21 -13.01 11.74
CA PRO A 457 -23.94 -14.25 12.00
C PRO A 457 -24.61 -14.29 13.38
#